data_AF-A0A4S8KQE1-F1
#
_entry.id   AF-A0A4S8KQE1-F1
#
_cell.length_a   1.000
_cell.length_b   1.000
_cell.length_c   1.000
_cell.angle_alpha   90.00
_cell.angle_beta   90.00
_cell.angle_gamma   90.00
#
_symmetry.space_group_name_H-M   'P 1'
#
loop_
_entity.id
_entity.type
_entity.pdbx_description
1 polymer ?
#
loop_
_entity_poly.entity_id
_entity_poly.type
_entity_poly.pdbx_seq_one_letter_code
_entity_poly.pdbx_strand_id
1 'polypeptide(L)'
;MDYAALTGRLYRAPSNFLECLDSSWVRRTFSTNLDCRATDAQKPVLQKRTKYKPVHRKYRPVPTYMPNPESQQFRTIPPPEPLVIPKKPMPWRKLPYGKRVMLERMEMMLGNIEEGILNEEEIDLLCYVVHKREKAFAFEFSEKGFFDWKYYPDYEIPVIEHTPWQRPPIRVPHAIIEEVKSEIRTQEAAGRFELTVSSYRSAMFAVAKKKGVRL
;
A
#
# COMPACT_ATOMS: atom_id res chain seq x y z
N MET A 1 -37.24 -56.93 11.41
CA MET A 1 -36.66 -56.17 12.55
C MET A 1 -35.88 -55.02 11.93
N ASP A 2 -36.55 -53.99 11.40
CA ASP A 2 -37.19 -52.88 12.11
C ASP A 2 -36.29 -52.28 13.20
N TYR A 3 -35.73 -51.10 12.92
CA TYR A 3 -35.60 -50.01 13.88
C TYR A 3 -35.67 -48.67 13.14
N ALA A 4 -36.89 -48.18 13.00
CA ALA A 4 -37.19 -46.76 12.90
C ALA A 4 -37.07 -46.10 14.30
N ALA A 5 -36.93 -44.77 14.28
CA ALA A 5 -37.06 -43.80 15.38
C ALA A 5 -35.76 -43.35 16.08
N LEU A 6 -35.42 -42.07 15.85
CA LEU A 6 -35.11 -41.04 16.86
C LEU A 6 -34.93 -39.70 16.08
N THR A 7 -36.04 -39.09 15.67
CA THR A 7 -36.61 -37.85 16.25
C THR A 7 -35.65 -36.66 16.28
N GLY A 8 -36.00 -35.66 15.46
CA GLY A 8 -35.30 -34.39 15.35
C GLY A 8 -35.23 -33.61 16.66
N ARG A 9 -34.11 -32.90 16.82
CA ARG A 9 -33.92 -31.88 17.84
C ARG A 9 -33.46 -30.61 17.14
N LEU A 10 -34.42 -29.73 16.84
CA LEU A 10 -34.18 -28.35 16.47
C LEU A 10 -33.46 -27.69 17.65
N TYR A 11 -32.21 -27.28 17.47
CA TYR A 11 -31.54 -26.42 18.44
C TYR A 11 -32.23 -25.05 18.41
N ARG A 12 -33.02 -24.78 19.44
CA ARG A 12 -33.65 -23.48 19.69
C ARG A 12 -32.57 -22.56 20.27
N ALA A 13 -32.10 -21.61 19.46
CA ALA A 13 -31.21 -20.56 19.94
C ALA A 13 -31.94 -19.71 21.02
N PRO A 14 -31.25 -19.28 22.09
CA PRO A 14 -31.84 -18.44 23.11
C PRO A 14 -32.27 -17.09 22.53
N SER A 15 -33.42 -16.59 22.98
CA SER A 15 -34.17 -15.45 22.45
C SER A 15 -33.53 -14.07 22.63
N ASN A 16 -32.28 -13.98 23.09
CA ASN A 16 -31.66 -12.72 23.50
C ASN A 16 -30.36 -12.42 22.73
N PHE A 17 -30.32 -12.71 21.43
CA PHE A 17 -29.18 -12.37 20.57
C PHE A 17 -29.42 -11.13 19.68
N LEU A 18 -30.57 -10.45 19.83
CA LEU A 18 -30.94 -9.29 19.00
C LEU A 18 -30.83 -7.92 19.72
N GLU A 19 -30.34 -7.86 20.94
CA GLU A 19 -30.21 -6.57 21.66
C GLU A 19 -28.85 -5.87 21.51
N CYS A 20 -27.91 -6.40 20.72
CA CYS A 20 -26.55 -5.83 20.64
C CYS A 20 -26.16 -5.26 19.26
N LEU A 21 -27.12 -4.81 18.45
CA LEU A 21 -26.84 -4.15 17.15
C LEU A 21 -27.66 -2.88 16.91
N ASP A 22 -27.99 -2.15 17.96
CA ASP A 22 -28.69 -0.88 17.85
C ASP A 22 -27.75 0.31 18.05
N SER A 23 -26.71 0.40 17.20
CA SER A 23 -25.86 1.58 17.13
C SER A 23 -26.46 2.61 16.17
N SER A 24 -26.25 3.91 16.44
CA SER A 24 -26.68 5.01 15.56
C SER A 24 -26.18 4.88 14.12
N TRP A 25 -25.10 4.11 13.93
CA TRP A 25 -24.54 3.72 12.64
C TRP A 25 -25.45 2.77 11.83
N VAL A 26 -26.05 1.77 12.48
CA VAL A 26 -26.93 0.80 11.80
C VAL A 26 -28.23 1.48 11.36
N ARG A 27 -28.84 2.32 12.21
CA ARG A 27 -30.05 3.07 11.86
C ARG A 27 -29.84 4.00 10.65
N ARG A 28 -28.66 4.60 10.52
CA ARG A 28 -28.33 5.51 9.40
C ARG A 28 -28.23 4.80 8.05
N THR A 29 -27.89 3.51 8.02
CA THR A 29 -27.78 2.74 6.76
C THR A 29 -29.12 2.29 6.20
N PHE A 30 -30.17 2.20 7.02
CA PHE A 30 -31.50 1.73 6.60
C PHE A 30 -32.58 2.83 6.57
N SER A 31 -32.35 4.01 7.15
CA SER A 31 -33.28 5.15 7.07
C SER A 31 -32.87 6.18 6.01
N THR A 32 -32.88 5.80 4.74
CA THR A 32 -33.04 6.80 3.66
C THR A 32 -34.45 6.70 3.10
N ASN A 33 -35.42 7.10 3.92
CA ASN A 33 -36.67 7.68 3.45
C ASN A 33 -36.74 9.04 4.12
N LEU A 34 -36.16 10.04 3.47
CA LEU A 34 -36.40 11.44 3.78
C LEU A 34 -37.23 11.99 2.62
N ASP A 35 -38.49 12.24 2.94
CA ASP A 35 -39.40 13.03 2.11
C ASP A 35 -38.79 14.43 1.93
N CYS A 36 -38.34 14.71 0.71
CA CYS A 36 -37.97 16.05 0.28
C CYS A 36 -38.76 16.35 -1.00
N ARG A 37 -39.83 17.14 -0.89
CA ARG A 37 -40.43 17.80 -2.05
C ARG A 37 -39.47 18.89 -2.52
N ALA A 38 -38.61 18.56 -3.47
CA ALA A 38 -37.87 19.51 -4.27
C ALA A 38 -37.63 18.89 -5.66
N THR A 39 -38.07 19.60 -6.69
CA THR A 39 -37.91 19.23 -8.09
C THR A 39 -36.44 19.33 -8.47
N ASP A 40 -35.74 18.20 -8.49
CA ASP A 40 -34.44 18.08 -9.13
C ASP A 40 -34.40 16.80 -9.96
N ALA A 41 -33.97 16.94 -11.22
CA ALA A 41 -33.93 15.87 -12.20
C ALA A 41 -33.23 14.63 -11.62
N GLN A 42 -34.00 13.56 -11.41
CA GLN A 42 -33.54 12.27 -10.90
C GLN A 42 -32.48 11.70 -11.86
N LYS A 43 -31.20 11.80 -11.48
CA LYS A 43 -30.16 10.98 -12.09
C LYS A 43 -30.52 9.51 -11.85
N PRO A 44 -30.60 8.66 -12.89
CA PRO A 44 -30.97 7.27 -12.69
C PRO A 44 -29.94 6.61 -11.76
N VAL A 45 -30.40 6.21 -10.58
CA VAL A 45 -29.63 5.39 -9.65
C VAL A 45 -29.38 4.06 -10.36
N LEU A 46 -28.16 3.86 -10.85
CA LEU A 46 -27.75 2.62 -11.47
C LEU A 46 -27.70 1.53 -10.39
N GLN A 47 -28.82 0.84 -10.17
CA GLN A 47 -28.88 -0.31 -9.27
C GLN A 47 -28.01 -1.44 -9.85
N LYS A 48 -26.76 -1.50 -9.42
CA LYS A 48 -25.81 -2.54 -9.82
C LYS A 48 -26.22 -3.86 -9.17
N ARG A 49 -27.06 -4.65 -9.85
CA ARG A 49 -27.38 -6.03 -9.45
C ARG A 49 -26.12 -6.88 -9.60
N THR A 50 -25.33 -7.00 -8.55
CA THR A 50 -24.15 -7.87 -8.53
C THR A 50 -24.61 -9.32 -8.41
N LYS A 51 -24.72 -10.01 -9.55
CA LYS A 51 -24.98 -11.46 -9.55
C LYS A 51 -23.76 -12.17 -8.95
N TYR A 52 -23.98 -12.96 -7.90
CA TYR A 52 -22.92 -13.78 -7.29
C TYR A 52 -22.28 -14.66 -8.38
N LYS A 53 -20.94 -14.62 -8.49
CA LYS A 53 -20.21 -15.46 -9.47
C LYS A 53 -20.23 -16.91 -8.96
N PRO A 54 -20.97 -17.83 -9.62
CA PRO A 54 -21.13 -19.20 -9.13
C PRO A 54 -19.78 -19.92 -9.12
N VAL A 55 -19.64 -20.91 -8.22
CA VAL A 55 -18.36 -21.59 -7.94
C VAL A 55 -17.70 -22.14 -9.21
N HIS A 56 -18.47 -22.73 -10.13
CA HIS A 56 -17.96 -23.29 -11.39
C HIS A 56 -17.37 -22.25 -12.37
N ARG A 57 -17.67 -20.96 -12.21
CA ARG A 57 -17.11 -19.88 -13.07
C ARG A 57 -15.87 -19.22 -12.46
N LYS A 58 -15.52 -19.55 -11.22
CA LYS A 58 -14.34 -18.99 -10.56
C LYS A 58 -13.11 -19.72 -11.10
N TYR A 59 -12.15 -18.98 -11.65
CA TYR A 59 -10.82 -19.51 -11.89
C TYR A 59 -10.19 -19.81 -10.53
N ARG A 60 -9.73 -21.05 -10.35
CA ARG A 60 -8.98 -21.45 -9.16
C ARG A 60 -7.49 -21.41 -9.50
N PRO A 61 -6.63 -20.89 -8.62
CA PRO A 61 -5.20 -21.03 -8.81
C PRO A 61 -4.85 -22.52 -8.86
N VAL A 62 -3.92 -22.88 -9.74
CA VAL A 62 -3.42 -24.25 -9.81
C VAL A 62 -2.44 -24.43 -8.64
N PRO A 63 -2.69 -25.36 -7.70
CA PRO A 63 -1.77 -25.61 -6.60
C PRO A 63 -0.52 -26.32 -7.15
N THR A 64 0.46 -25.54 -7.57
CA THR A 64 1.73 -26.03 -8.16
C THR A 64 2.89 -25.56 -7.30
N TYR A 65 4.01 -26.29 -7.35
CA TYR A 65 5.25 -25.94 -6.67
C TYR A 65 6.08 -24.92 -7.48
N MET A 66 6.96 -24.17 -6.80
CA MET A 66 7.95 -23.31 -7.44
C MET A 66 9.00 -24.18 -8.16
N PRO A 67 9.14 -24.14 -9.50
CA PRO A 67 10.01 -25.05 -10.22
C PRO A 67 11.48 -24.95 -9.79
N ASN A 68 11.95 -23.75 -9.43
CA ASN A 68 13.26 -23.52 -8.85
C ASN A 68 13.12 -22.80 -7.49
N PRO A 69 13.14 -23.50 -6.36
CA PRO A 69 13.03 -22.86 -5.05
C PRO A 69 14.30 -22.08 -4.65
N GLU A 70 15.45 -22.43 -5.22
CA GLU A 70 16.74 -21.82 -4.87
C GLU A 70 16.87 -20.40 -5.45
N SER A 71 16.31 -20.14 -6.63
CA SER A 71 16.32 -18.78 -7.23
C SER A 71 15.61 -17.76 -6.36
N GLN A 72 14.70 -18.20 -5.48
CA GLN A 72 13.93 -17.33 -4.61
C GLN A 72 14.54 -17.14 -3.21
N GLN A 73 15.66 -17.80 -2.91
CA GLN A 73 16.29 -17.71 -1.59
C GLN A 73 17.07 -16.40 -1.46
N PHE A 74 16.81 -15.67 -0.36
CA PHE A 74 17.59 -14.49 -0.03
C PHE A 74 18.95 -14.89 0.52
N ARG A 75 19.98 -14.12 0.16
CA ARG A 75 21.32 -14.35 0.72
C ARG A 75 21.45 -13.62 2.04
N THR A 76 22.25 -14.18 2.94
CA THR A 76 22.53 -13.58 4.24
C THR A 76 23.19 -12.21 4.07
N ILE A 77 22.61 -11.20 4.72
CA ILE A 77 23.16 -9.84 4.75
C ILE A 77 24.23 -9.82 5.85
N PRO A 78 25.46 -9.36 5.57
CA PRO A 78 26.47 -9.22 6.60
C PRO A 78 26.01 -8.20 7.65
N PRO A 79 26.39 -8.39 8.93
CA PRO A 79 26.06 -7.42 9.97
C PRO A 79 26.62 -6.04 9.59
N PRO A 80 25.85 -4.96 9.77
CA PRO A 80 26.32 -3.62 9.46
C PRO A 80 27.46 -3.23 10.40
N GLU A 81 28.40 -2.43 9.89
CA GLU A 81 29.45 -1.86 10.73
C GLU A 81 28.83 -0.95 11.80
N PRO A 82 29.15 -1.16 13.09
CA PRO A 82 28.63 -0.34 14.16
C PRO A 82 29.16 1.09 14.02
N LEU A 83 28.28 2.06 14.22
CA LEU A 83 28.68 3.46 14.24
C LEU A 83 29.41 3.75 15.56
N VAL A 84 30.61 4.31 15.48
CA VAL A 84 31.32 4.80 16.67
C VAL A 84 30.66 6.08 17.15
N ILE A 85 30.06 6.04 18.33
CA ILE A 85 29.32 7.16 18.91
C ILE A 85 30.28 8.02 19.74
N PRO A 86 30.42 9.33 19.45
CA PRO A 86 31.26 10.22 20.25
C PRO A 86 30.61 10.50 21.60
N LYS A 87 31.41 10.50 22.67
CA LYS A 87 30.93 10.85 24.03
C LYS A 87 30.53 12.33 24.16
N LYS A 88 31.13 13.19 23.35
CA LYS A 88 30.83 14.62 23.27
C LYS A 88 30.63 14.97 21.79
N PRO A 89 29.38 14.95 21.29
CA PRO A 89 29.10 15.30 19.91
C PRO A 89 29.42 16.79 19.64
N MET A 90 29.70 17.11 18.38
CA MET A 90 29.80 18.49 17.94
C MET A 90 28.40 19.11 17.90
N PRO A 91 28.23 20.42 18.22
CA PRO A 91 26.95 21.09 18.09
C PRO A 91 26.34 20.87 16.71
N TRP A 92 25.07 20.46 16.66
CA TRP A 92 24.41 20.02 15.42
C TRP A 92 24.45 21.11 14.33
N ARG A 93 24.35 22.39 14.70
CA ARG A 93 24.45 23.53 13.78
C ARG A 93 25.80 23.67 13.07
N LYS A 94 26.87 23.12 13.66
CA LYS A 94 28.24 23.19 13.13
C LYS A 94 28.65 21.92 12.37
N LEU A 95 27.78 20.92 12.29
CA LEU A 95 28.07 19.70 11.55
C LEU A 95 28.28 20.01 10.05
N PRO A 96 29.24 19.35 9.39
CA PRO A 96 29.42 19.48 7.95
C PRO A 96 28.31 18.70 7.24
N TYR A 97 27.15 19.31 7.06
CA TYR A 97 25.99 18.68 6.43
C TYR A 97 26.33 18.10 5.04
N GLY A 98 25.74 16.94 4.77
CA GLY A 98 25.97 16.18 3.55
C GLY A 98 25.05 16.62 2.42
N LYS A 99 24.87 15.75 1.42
CA LYS A 99 24.00 16.05 0.27
C LYS A 99 22.52 15.81 0.58
N ARG A 100 22.20 14.82 1.44
CA ARG A 100 20.80 14.43 1.71
C ARG A 100 20.25 15.15 2.91
N VAL A 101 20.98 15.13 4.02
CA VAL A 101 20.55 15.82 5.24
C VAL A 101 21.18 17.20 5.23
N MET A 102 20.37 18.19 4.82
CA MET A 102 20.68 19.62 4.91
C MET A 102 20.20 20.17 6.25
N LEU A 103 20.67 21.37 6.62
CA LEU A 103 20.28 22.06 7.85
C LEU A 103 18.75 22.21 7.95
N GLU A 104 18.09 22.68 6.88
CA GLU A 104 16.62 22.83 6.83
C GLU A 104 15.88 21.50 7.07
N ARG A 105 16.40 20.41 6.50
CA ARG A 105 15.81 19.07 6.65
C ARG A 105 16.00 18.54 8.08
N MET A 106 17.13 18.87 8.70
CA MET A 106 17.41 18.53 10.10
C MET A 106 16.48 19.32 11.04
N GLU A 107 16.30 20.62 10.81
CA GLU A 107 15.36 21.45 11.57
C GLU A 107 13.93 20.93 11.46
N MET A 108 13.50 20.53 10.26
CA MET A 108 12.20 19.88 10.06
C MET A 108 12.08 18.56 10.84
N MET A 109 13.14 17.75 10.90
CA MET A 109 13.14 16.51 11.70
C MET A 109 13.00 16.82 13.20
N LEU A 110 13.76 17.79 13.70
CA LEU A 110 13.71 18.20 15.10
C LEU A 110 12.37 18.85 15.48
N GLY A 111 11.75 19.61 14.57
CA GLY A 111 10.44 20.22 14.80
C GLY A 111 9.28 19.22 14.93
N ASN A 112 9.47 17.97 14.54
CA ASN A 112 8.50 16.89 14.79
C ASN A 112 8.64 16.26 16.18
N ILE A 113 9.71 16.59 16.91
CA ILE A 113 9.97 16.09 18.26
C ILE A 113 9.36 17.09 19.25
N GLU A 114 8.62 16.61 20.24
CA GLU A 114 8.02 17.47 21.25
C GLU A 114 9.11 18.12 22.13
N GLU A 115 8.86 19.36 22.54
CA GLU A 115 9.78 20.11 23.39
C GLU A 115 9.95 19.42 24.76
N GLY A 116 11.20 19.30 25.22
CA GLY A 116 11.52 18.71 26.54
C GLY A 116 11.74 17.19 26.55
N ILE A 117 11.56 16.48 25.44
CA ILE A 117 11.90 15.05 25.35
C ILE A 117 13.42 14.82 25.31
N LEU A 118 14.15 15.68 24.61
CA LEU A 118 15.60 15.57 24.40
C LEU A 118 16.33 16.74 25.03
N ASN A 119 17.42 16.43 25.73
CA ASN A 119 18.39 17.42 26.19
C ASN A 119 19.23 17.93 25.01
N GLU A 120 19.89 19.08 25.16
CA GLU A 120 20.74 19.66 24.11
C GLU A 120 21.85 18.70 23.65
N GLU A 121 22.48 17.99 24.58
CA GLU A 121 23.52 16.98 24.27
C GLU A 121 22.96 15.77 23.50
N GLU A 122 21.70 15.39 23.78
CA GLU A 122 21.02 14.29 23.09
C GLU A 122 20.60 14.69 21.68
N ILE A 123 20.19 15.95 21.49
CA ILE A 123 19.91 16.54 20.17
C ILE A 123 21.18 16.52 19.33
N ASP A 124 22.30 16.99 19.88
CA ASP A 124 23.60 16.97 19.18
C ASP A 124 24.01 15.54 18.78
N LEU A 125 23.78 14.58 19.67
CA LEU A 125 24.07 13.17 19.40
C LEU A 125 23.17 12.57 18.31
N LEU A 126 21.87 12.86 18.37
CA LEU A 126 20.89 12.42 17.39
C LEU A 126 21.24 12.96 16.00
N CYS A 127 21.49 14.27 15.91
CA CYS A 127 21.89 14.91 14.66
C CYS A 127 23.19 14.34 14.11
N TYR A 128 24.17 14.00 14.97
CA TYR A 128 25.39 13.32 14.56
C TYR A 128 25.10 11.95 13.94
N VAL A 129 24.25 11.13 14.57
CA VAL A 129 23.89 9.79 14.06
C VAL A 129 23.15 9.90 12.72
N VAL A 130 22.19 10.82 12.62
CA VAL A 130 21.42 11.08 11.39
C VAL A 130 22.36 11.53 10.27
N HIS A 131 23.28 12.44 10.54
CA HIS A 131 24.28 12.90 9.58
C HIS A 131 25.18 11.75 9.10
N LYS A 132 25.72 10.95 10.03
CA LYS A 132 26.57 9.79 9.67
C LYS A 132 25.83 8.72 8.88
N ARG A 133 24.51 8.62 9.05
CA ARG A 133 23.64 7.68 8.33
C ARG A 133 22.71 8.40 7.34
N GLU A 134 23.14 9.50 6.74
CA GLU A 134 22.28 10.31 5.87
C GLU A 134 21.63 9.53 4.71
N LYS A 135 22.30 8.46 4.23
CA LYS A 135 21.79 7.58 3.16
C LYS A 135 20.61 6.71 3.58
N ALA A 136 20.35 6.56 4.87
CA ALA A 136 19.19 5.82 5.37
C ALA A 136 17.87 6.60 5.20
N PHE A 137 17.96 7.92 5.05
CA PHE A 137 16.80 8.79 4.89
C PHE A 137 16.57 9.12 3.42
N ALA A 138 15.29 9.25 3.08
CA ALA A 138 14.82 9.70 1.78
C ALA A 138 13.76 10.78 2.00
N PHE A 139 14.02 11.99 1.50
CA PHE A 139 13.10 13.13 1.54
C PHE A 139 12.38 13.29 0.21
N GLU A 140 13.06 12.93 -0.88
CA GLU A 140 12.47 12.88 -2.22
C GLU A 140 12.39 11.43 -2.72
N PHE A 141 11.47 11.16 -3.65
CA PHE A 141 11.34 9.85 -4.28
C PHE A 141 12.59 9.42 -5.08
N SER A 142 13.39 10.38 -5.55
CA SER A 142 14.69 10.16 -6.21
C SER A 142 15.74 9.55 -5.26
N GLU A 143 15.60 9.79 -3.94
CA GLU A 143 16.53 9.33 -2.91
C GLU A 143 16.15 7.95 -2.35
N LYS A 144 15.08 7.32 -2.88
CA LYS A 144 14.60 6.01 -2.43
C LYS A 144 15.72 4.96 -2.50
N GLY A 145 15.74 4.07 -1.51
CA GLY A 145 16.60 2.90 -1.53
C GLY A 145 16.10 1.85 -2.53
N PHE A 146 17.02 1.07 -3.06
CA PHE A 146 16.74 -0.18 -3.76
C PHE A 146 17.36 -1.33 -2.97
N PHE A 147 16.77 -2.52 -3.09
CA PHE A 147 17.41 -3.72 -2.59
C PHE A 147 18.64 -4.04 -3.44
N ASP A 148 19.73 -4.41 -2.78
CA ASP A 148 20.94 -4.83 -3.46
C ASP A 148 20.75 -6.24 -4.02
N TRP A 149 20.89 -6.37 -5.34
CA TRP A 149 20.79 -7.61 -6.11
C TRP A 149 21.72 -8.72 -5.60
N LYS A 150 22.81 -8.36 -4.91
CA LYS A 150 23.71 -9.32 -4.27
C LYS A 150 23.00 -10.15 -3.21
N TYR A 151 22.10 -9.54 -2.44
CA TYR A 151 21.39 -10.18 -1.32
C TYR A 151 19.96 -10.58 -1.70
N TYR A 152 19.32 -9.80 -2.56
CA TYR A 152 17.96 -9.99 -3.03
C TYR A 152 18.00 -10.21 -4.54
N PRO A 153 18.14 -11.46 -5.01
CA PRO A 153 18.08 -11.74 -6.45
C PRO A 153 16.69 -11.38 -7.01
N ASP A 154 16.64 -11.19 -8.33
CA ASP A 154 15.39 -10.90 -9.04
C ASP A 154 14.37 -12.01 -8.82
N TYR A 155 13.12 -11.62 -8.58
CA TYR A 155 12.03 -12.56 -8.32
C TYR A 155 11.62 -13.27 -9.62
N GLU A 156 11.73 -14.60 -9.63
CA GLU A 156 11.24 -15.42 -10.74
C GLU A 156 9.77 -15.78 -10.51
N ILE A 157 8.88 -15.29 -11.39
CA ILE A 157 7.46 -15.63 -11.32
C ILE A 157 7.27 -17.03 -11.93
N PRO A 158 6.83 -18.04 -11.17
CA PRO A 158 6.57 -19.37 -11.72
C PRO A 158 5.37 -19.31 -12.64
N VAL A 159 5.56 -19.78 -13.87
CA VAL A 159 4.55 -19.72 -14.92
C VAL A 159 4.19 -21.13 -15.37
N ILE A 160 2.90 -21.38 -15.56
CA ILE A 160 2.41 -22.59 -16.24
C ILE A 160 2.21 -22.24 -17.71
N GLU A 161 2.27 -23.22 -18.61
CA GLU A 161 1.92 -23.01 -20.01
C GLU A 161 0.54 -22.35 -20.13
N HIS A 162 0.51 -21.14 -20.68
CA HIS A 162 -0.72 -20.39 -20.88
C HIS A 162 -0.54 -19.33 -21.97
N THR A 163 -1.66 -18.84 -22.49
CA THR A 163 -1.67 -17.71 -23.41
C THR A 163 -1.49 -16.40 -22.63
N PRO A 164 -0.55 -15.52 -23.02
CA PRO A 164 -0.33 -14.25 -22.34
C PRO A 164 -1.62 -13.44 -22.20
N TRP A 165 -1.83 -12.89 -21.01
CA TRP A 165 -3.05 -12.17 -20.71
C TRP A 165 -3.06 -10.80 -21.40
N GLN A 166 -4.04 -10.55 -22.27
CA GLN A 166 -4.22 -9.26 -22.93
C GLN A 166 -5.58 -8.66 -22.61
N ARG A 167 -5.57 -7.50 -21.94
CA ARG A 167 -6.77 -6.71 -21.65
C ARG A 167 -6.67 -5.32 -22.30
N PRO A 168 -7.72 -4.82 -22.97
CA PRO A 168 -7.75 -3.44 -23.47
C PRO A 168 -7.61 -2.41 -22.35
N PRO A 169 -6.86 -1.31 -22.56
CA PRO A 169 -6.75 -0.24 -21.57
C PRO A 169 -8.12 0.41 -21.36
N ILE A 170 -8.40 0.81 -20.13
CA ILE A 170 -9.59 1.59 -19.81
C ILE A 170 -9.38 3.02 -20.31
N ARG A 171 -10.40 3.60 -20.95
CA ARG A 171 -10.32 5.00 -21.42
C ARG A 171 -10.20 5.92 -20.20
N VAL A 172 -9.15 6.73 -20.19
CA VAL A 172 -8.95 7.75 -19.15
C VAL A 172 -9.92 8.91 -19.41
N PRO A 173 -10.66 9.38 -18.39
CA PRO A 173 -11.50 10.57 -18.53
C PRO A 173 -10.68 11.79 -18.95
N HIS A 174 -11.20 12.61 -19.87
CA HIS A 174 -10.51 13.79 -20.37
C HIS A 174 -10.11 14.78 -19.27
N ALA A 175 -10.91 14.89 -18.21
CA ALA A 175 -10.64 15.79 -17.09
C ALA A 175 -9.32 15.50 -16.35
N ILE A 176 -8.86 14.23 -16.33
CA ILE A 176 -7.66 13.81 -15.58
C ILE A 176 -6.51 13.38 -16.50
N ILE A 177 -6.64 13.56 -17.81
CA ILE A 177 -5.68 12.99 -18.78
C ILE A 177 -4.27 13.57 -18.64
N GLU A 178 -4.16 14.88 -18.40
CA GLU A 178 -2.87 15.56 -18.26
C GLU A 178 -2.20 15.21 -16.92
N GLU A 179 -2.98 15.07 -15.84
CA GLU A 179 -2.46 14.59 -14.55
C GLU A 179 -1.95 13.15 -14.63
N VAL A 180 -2.64 12.28 -15.38
CA VAL A 180 -2.19 10.90 -15.60
C VAL A 180 -0.89 10.89 -16.41
N LYS A 181 -0.78 11.71 -17.46
CA LYS A 181 0.45 11.81 -18.26
C LYS A 181 1.63 12.33 -17.44
N SER A 182 1.43 13.35 -16.61
CA SER A 182 2.49 13.87 -15.76
C SER A 182 2.95 12.82 -14.74
N GLU A 183 2.02 12.10 -14.11
CA GLU A 183 2.36 11.02 -13.18
C GLU A 183 3.16 9.90 -13.88
N ILE A 184 2.79 9.48 -15.10
CA ILE A 184 3.55 8.47 -15.86
C ILE A 184 5.00 8.94 -16.07
N ARG A 185 5.20 10.18 -16.53
CA ARG A 185 6.54 10.75 -16.76
C ARG A 185 7.35 10.85 -15.47
N THR A 186 6.71 11.23 -14.36
CA THR A 186 7.37 11.29 -13.04
C THR A 186 7.78 9.90 -12.56
N GLN A 187 6.93 8.89 -12.73
CA GLN A 187 7.25 7.51 -12.34
C GLN A 187 8.29 6.86 -13.27
N GLU A 188 8.30 7.21 -14.56
CA GLU A 188 9.35 6.83 -15.52
C GLU A 188 10.71 7.45 -15.12
N ALA A 189 10.76 8.75 -14.87
CA ALA A 189 11.97 9.43 -14.40
C ALA A 189 12.50 8.85 -13.07
N ALA A 190 11.62 8.31 -12.24
CA ALA A 190 11.98 7.66 -10.99
C ALA A 190 12.31 6.15 -11.12
N GLY A 191 12.36 5.63 -12.34
CA GLY A 191 12.70 4.23 -12.65
C GLY A 191 11.67 3.22 -12.13
N ARG A 192 10.39 3.61 -12.06
CA ARG A 192 9.29 2.73 -11.64
C ARG A 192 8.52 2.17 -12.83
N PHE A 193 8.44 2.94 -13.91
CA PHE A 193 7.91 2.52 -15.19
C PHE A 193 9.03 2.48 -16.22
N GLU A 194 8.94 1.49 -17.09
CA GLU A 194 9.87 1.27 -18.18
C GLU A 194 9.07 1.01 -19.45
N LEU A 195 9.57 1.53 -20.58
CA LEU A 195 8.99 1.26 -21.89
C LEU A 195 9.30 -0.19 -22.28
N THR A 196 8.25 -0.98 -22.50
CA THR A 196 8.38 -2.42 -22.78
C THR A 196 7.47 -2.84 -23.93
N VAL A 197 7.90 -3.86 -24.68
CA VAL A 197 7.09 -4.55 -25.68
C VAL A 197 6.73 -5.92 -25.12
N SER A 198 5.77 -5.95 -24.20
CA SER A 198 5.32 -7.18 -23.53
C SER A 198 4.11 -7.80 -24.21
N SER A 199 4.06 -9.13 -24.22
CA SER A 199 2.86 -9.89 -24.60
C SER A 199 1.75 -9.80 -23.55
N TYR A 200 2.10 -9.50 -22.29
CA TYR A 200 1.14 -9.27 -21.20
C TYR A 200 0.69 -7.82 -21.15
N ARG A 201 -0.62 -7.60 -21.06
CA ARG A 201 -1.20 -6.27 -20.84
C ARG A 201 -2.38 -6.32 -19.89
N SER A 202 -2.26 -5.60 -18.78
CA SER A 202 -3.34 -5.38 -17.83
C SER A 202 -3.94 -3.99 -17.99
N ALA A 203 -5.22 -3.85 -17.63
CA ALA A 203 -5.86 -2.53 -17.60
C ALA A 203 -5.46 -1.80 -16.31
N MET A 204 -4.93 -0.59 -16.45
CA MET A 204 -4.66 0.34 -15.35
C MET A 204 -5.81 1.34 -15.23
N PHE A 205 -6.07 1.82 -14.02
CA PHE A 205 -7.05 2.87 -13.77
C PHE A 205 -6.48 3.92 -12.82
N ALA A 206 -6.67 5.17 -13.18
CA ALA A 206 -6.23 6.31 -12.39
C ALA A 206 -7.17 6.53 -11.20
N VAL A 207 -6.59 6.78 -10.02
CA VAL A 207 -7.34 7.08 -8.79
C VAL A 207 -6.97 8.47 -8.30
N ALA A 208 -7.96 9.35 -8.17
CA ALA A 208 -7.79 10.64 -7.53
C ALA A 208 -7.56 10.46 -6.02
N LYS A 209 -6.44 10.98 -5.53
CA LYS A 209 -6.11 11.06 -4.09
C LYS A 209 -6.04 12.52 -3.66
N LYS A 210 -5.93 12.76 -2.34
CA LYS A 210 -5.80 14.13 -1.78
C LYS A 210 -4.62 14.91 -2.38
N LYS A 211 -3.54 14.23 -2.80
CA LYS A 211 -2.31 14.80 -3.35
C LYS A 211 -2.16 14.52 -4.85
N GLY A 212 -3.26 14.62 -5.61
CA GLY A 212 -3.29 14.38 -7.05
C GLY A 212 -3.68 12.95 -7.44
N VAL A 213 -3.66 12.68 -8.75
CA VAL A 213 -3.94 11.37 -9.33
C VAL A 213 -2.76 10.41 -9.16
N ARG A 214 -3.06 9.14 -8.87
CA ARG A 214 -2.08 8.05 -8.77
C ARG A 214 -2.48 6.88 -9.66
N LEU A 215 -1.47 6.19 -10.17
CA LEU A 215 -1.56 4.96 -10.97
C LEU A 215 -1.11 3.75 -10.16
#